data_AF-N6YZE0-F1
#
_entry.id   AF-N6YZE0-F1
#
_cell.length_a   1.000
_cell.length_b   1.000
_cell.length_c   1.000
_cell.angle_alpha   90.00
_cell.angle_beta   90.00
_cell.angle_gamma   90.00
#
_symmetry.space_group_name_H-M   'P 1'
#
loop_
_entity.id
_entity.type
_entity.pdbx_description
1 polymer ?
#
loop_
_entity_poly.entity_id
_entity_poly.type
_entity_poly.pdbx_seq_one_letter_code
_entity_poly.pdbx_strand_id
1 'polypeptide(L)'
;MSKRPKFDESGDSDDLQALFDSIAAQPVEASPPPLAAPVTGTPAADGAGDSDELQALFDAVSSETGVAQAAPMMPRAQAAVATGRDDHAVFNRLGHMTRQLHDTLRELGLDESLQAAAQAVPDARQRLDYIAQMTEQAASRVLNATDIARPMQERMQQGSAALRARWDGVFAGRVSPDEFRALSVETRDFLGQAEADSRAVGTQLMDIMMAQDFQDLTGQVIKRVLQTARELETQLLEVLIETAPPAVKVECASSLMNGPIIDGKSGDNVVTSQEQVDDLLESLGF
;
A
#
# COMPACT_ATOMS: atom_id res chain seq x y z
N MET A 1 -35.03 -41.24 11.42
CA MET A 1 -35.27 -39.81 11.11
C MET A 1 -34.09 -39.02 11.66
N SER A 2 -33.34 -38.31 10.81
CA SER A 2 -32.52 -37.14 11.16
C SER A 2 -32.07 -36.49 9.86
N LYS A 3 -32.68 -35.34 9.51
CA LYS A 3 -32.35 -34.53 8.34
C LYS A 3 -31.02 -33.79 8.61
N ARG A 4 -30.06 -33.86 7.68
CA ARG A 4 -28.93 -32.93 7.61
C ARG A 4 -29.42 -31.59 7.04
N PRO A 5 -28.95 -30.43 7.54
CA PRO A 5 -29.26 -29.15 6.92
C PRO A 5 -28.51 -29.06 5.57
N LYS A 6 -29.23 -28.65 4.54
CA LYS A 6 -28.68 -28.27 3.24
C LYS A 6 -28.13 -26.85 3.41
N PHE A 7 -26.82 -26.67 3.23
CA PHE A 7 -26.24 -25.34 3.01
C PHE A 7 -26.72 -24.87 1.63
N ASP A 8 -27.36 -23.70 1.58
CA ASP A 8 -27.92 -23.12 0.36
C ASP A 8 -26.85 -22.22 -0.28
N GLU A 9 -25.91 -22.85 -0.99
CA GLU A 9 -24.71 -22.23 -1.58
C GLU A 9 -25.03 -21.35 -2.81
N SER A 10 -26.26 -21.39 -3.32
CA SER A 10 -26.66 -20.60 -4.50
C SER A 10 -27.15 -19.19 -4.17
N GLY A 11 -27.62 -18.93 -2.95
CA GLY A 11 -28.16 -17.61 -2.57
C GLY A 11 -27.06 -16.57 -2.35
N ASP A 12 -25.97 -16.97 -1.71
CA ASP A 12 -24.85 -16.08 -1.36
C ASP A 12 -24.03 -15.65 -2.59
N SER A 13 -23.99 -16.49 -3.64
CA SER A 13 -23.28 -16.16 -4.89
C SER A 13 -23.98 -15.08 -5.70
N ASP A 14 -25.32 -15.02 -5.66
CA ASP A 14 -26.09 -14.03 -6.41
C ASP A 14 -26.03 -12.65 -5.75
N ASP A 15 -26.04 -12.60 -4.41
CA ASP A 15 -25.88 -11.35 -3.65
C ASP A 15 -24.48 -10.76 -3.80
N LEU A 16 -23.45 -11.59 -3.84
CA LEU A 16 -22.07 -11.15 -4.14
C LEU A 16 -21.93 -10.64 -5.58
N GLN A 17 -22.57 -11.30 -6.54
CA GLN A 17 -22.57 -10.86 -7.95
C GLN A 17 -23.26 -9.50 -8.09
N ALA A 18 -24.37 -9.27 -7.37
CA ALA A 18 -25.07 -7.99 -7.36
C ALA A 18 -24.24 -6.84 -6.74
N LEU A 19 -23.44 -7.13 -5.72
CA LEU A 19 -22.51 -6.16 -5.13
C LEU A 19 -21.38 -5.79 -6.09
N PHE A 20 -20.83 -6.77 -6.82
CA PHE A 20 -19.81 -6.51 -7.84
C PHE A 20 -20.33 -5.66 -9.00
N ASP A 21 -21.53 -5.97 -9.50
CA ASP A 21 -22.16 -5.18 -10.57
C ASP A 21 -22.51 -3.76 -10.10
N SER A 22 -22.86 -3.57 -8.82
CA SER A 22 -23.11 -2.24 -8.24
C SER A 22 -21.86 -1.36 -8.17
N ILE A 23 -20.69 -1.95 -7.93
CA ILE A 23 -19.40 -1.23 -7.90
C ILE A 23 -18.95 -0.88 -9.34
N ALA A 24 -19.17 -1.78 -10.30
CA ALA A 24 -18.82 -1.56 -11.70
C ALA A 24 -19.72 -0.51 -12.38
N ALA A 25 -20.94 -0.29 -11.87
CA ALA A 25 -21.90 0.66 -12.42
C ALA A 25 -21.76 2.09 -11.87
N GLN A 26 -20.88 2.37 -10.91
CA GLN A 26 -20.65 3.74 -10.45
C GLN A 26 -19.81 4.53 -11.47
N PRO A 27 -20.36 5.61 -12.06
CA PRO A 27 -19.59 6.48 -12.94
C PRO A 27 -18.59 7.26 -12.09
N VAL A 28 -17.29 7.08 -12.35
CA VAL A 28 -16.24 7.92 -11.78
C VAL A 28 -16.38 9.31 -12.39
N GLU A 29 -17.01 10.25 -11.68
CA GLU A 29 -16.92 11.68 -11.98
C GLU A 29 -15.47 12.14 -11.77
N ALA A 30 -14.67 12.05 -12.83
CA ALA A 30 -13.34 12.63 -12.88
C ALA A 30 -13.45 14.15 -13.08
N SER A 31 -13.33 14.92 -11.99
CA SER A 31 -12.82 16.29 -12.06
C SER A 31 -11.36 16.29 -11.58
N PRO A 32 -10.38 16.47 -12.47
CA PRO A 32 -8.98 16.61 -12.06
C PRO A 32 -8.76 17.98 -11.39
N PRO A 33 -7.97 18.06 -10.31
CA PRO A 33 -7.53 19.36 -9.79
C PRO A 33 -6.64 20.06 -10.84
N PRO A 34 -6.62 21.41 -10.90
CA PRO A 34 -5.91 22.13 -11.94
C PRO A 34 -4.40 21.91 -11.82
N LEU A 35 -3.79 21.46 -12.92
CA LEU A 35 -2.35 21.44 -13.13
C LEU A 35 -1.78 22.85 -12.97
N ALA A 36 -0.86 23.01 -12.02
CA ALA A 36 0.02 24.17 -11.97
C ALA A 36 0.89 24.22 -13.24
N ALA A 37 0.97 25.41 -13.85
CA ALA A 37 1.66 25.65 -15.11
C ALA A 37 3.17 25.34 -15.04
N PRO A 38 3.79 24.89 -16.14
CA PRO A 38 5.22 24.67 -16.21
C PRO A 38 5.95 26.02 -16.23
N VAL A 39 6.89 26.22 -15.31
CA VAL A 39 7.80 27.36 -15.35
C VAL A 39 8.81 27.11 -16.46
N THR A 40 8.81 28.00 -17.45
CA THR A 40 9.80 28.03 -18.52
C THR A 40 11.14 28.48 -17.98
N GLY A 41 12.17 27.66 -18.17
CA GLY A 41 13.57 28.02 -17.95
C GLY A 41 14.51 27.02 -18.62
N THR A 42 14.90 27.27 -19.85
CA THR A 42 16.13 26.75 -20.47
C THR A 42 17.17 27.90 -20.40
N PRO A 43 18.51 27.70 -20.39
CA PRO A 43 19.23 26.47 -20.72
C PRO A 43 20.52 26.17 -19.88
N ALA A 44 21.16 25.05 -20.23
CA ALA A 44 22.63 24.84 -20.27
C ALA A 44 23.42 24.51 -18.98
N ALA A 45 24.17 23.41 -19.11
CA ALA A 45 25.52 23.12 -18.59
C ALA A 45 26.07 23.92 -17.38
N ASP A 46 26.29 23.24 -16.26
CA ASP A 46 27.64 22.95 -15.70
C ASP A 46 27.53 22.37 -14.28
N GLY A 47 27.97 21.12 -14.10
CA GLY A 47 27.90 20.37 -12.85
C GLY A 47 29.01 20.72 -11.85
N ALA A 48 29.16 21.99 -11.47
CA ALA A 48 30.18 22.40 -10.51
C ALA A 48 29.76 23.51 -9.52
N GLY A 49 28.53 24.04 -9.58
CA GLY A 49 28.10 25.17 -8.74
C GLY A 49 27.39 24.80 -7.43
N ASP A 50 26.63 23.69 -7.41
CA ASP A 50 25.79 23.32 -6.24
C ASP A 50 26.62 22.89 -5.02
N SER A 51 27.85 22.38 -5.20
CA SER A 51 28.67 21.97 -4.05
C SER A 51 29.23 23.15 -3.27
N ASP A 52 29.52 24.27 -3.93
CA ASP A 52 30.17 25.42 -3.31
C ASP A 52 29.16 26.24 -2.48
N GLU A 53 27.91 26.31 -2.92
CA GLU A 53 26.83 26.96 -2.18
C GLU A 53 26.43 26.15 -0.94
N LEU A 54 26.38 24.82 -1.06
CA LEU A 54 26.17 23.91 0.08
C LEU A 54 27.35 23.91 1.06
N GLN A 55 28.58 24.04 0.56
CA GLN A 55 29.77 24.17 1.40
C GLN A 55 29.79 25.51 2.16
N ALA A 56 29.36 26.61 1.52
CA ALA A 56 29.21 27.91 2.18
C ALA A 56 28.13 27.91 3.28
N LEU A 57 27.02 27.20 3.06
CA LEU A 57 25.99 26.98 4.07
C LEU A 57 26.50 26.13 5.24
N PHE A 58 27.32 25.12 4.96
CA PHE A 58 27.92 24.28 6.00
C PHE A 58 28.96 25.04 6.84
N ASP A 59 29.78 25.89 6.21
CA ASP A 59 30.74 26.76 6.90
C ASP A 59 30.03 27.84 7.73
N ALA A 60 28.91 28.37 7.24
CA ALA A 60 28.07 29.32 8.00
C ALA A 60 27.52 28.68 9.28
N VAL A 61 26.98 27.46 9.20
CA VAL A 61 26.46 26.71 10.36
C VAL A 61 27.59 26.29 11.32
N SER A 62 28.75 25.94 10.79
CA SER A 62 29.94 25.61 11.58
C SER A 62 30.48 26.83 12.33
N SER A 63 30.33 28.04 11.77
CA SER A 63 30.72 29.30 12.41
C SER A 63 29.75 29.75 13.51
N GLU A 64 28.46 29.42 13.41
CA GLU A 64 27.46 29.66 14.47
C GLU A 64 27.62 28.70 15.67
N THR A 65 28.24 27.53 15.45
CA THR A 65 28.37 26.48 16.49
C THR A 65 29.79 26.40 17.08
N GLY A 66 30.53 27.52 17.08
CA GLY A 66 31.95 27.63 17.40
C GLY A 66 32.48 26.68 18.49
N VAL A 67 33.18 25.62 18.05
CA VAL A 67 34.07 24.83 18.89
C VAL A 67 35.37 25.60 19.07
N ALA A 68 35.60 26.06 20.30
CA ALA A 68 36.74 26.85 20.71
C ALA A 68 38.09 26.13 20.48
N GLN A 69 39.00 26.79 19.76
CA GLN A 69 40.40 26.41 19.61
C GLN A 69 41.24 26.98 20.78
N ALA A 70 42.16 26.17 21.30
CA ALA A 70 42.89 26.37 22.55
C ALA A 70 44.27 27.06 22.40
N ALA A 71 44.60 27.99 23.32
CA ALA A 71 45.89 28.22 24.06
C ALA A 71 46.10 29.72 24.45
N PRO A 72 46.91 30.11 25.47
CA PRO A 72 47.25 29.51 26.80
C PRO A 72 47.05 30.47 28.04
N MET A 73 47.04 29.89 29.26
CA MET A 73 47.37 30.37 30.66
C MET A 73 47.61 31.88 30.94
N MET A 74 47.13 32.61 31.98
CA MET A 74 46.60 32.45 33.38
C MET A 74 46.05 33.84 33.90
N PRO A 75 45.51 34.05 35.14
CA PRO A 75 44.81 33.16 36.07
C PRO A 75 43.37 33.62 36.45
N ARG A 76 42.58 32.61 36.78
CA ARG A 76 41.29 32.50 37.47
C ARG A 76 40.84 33.67 38.39
N ALA A 77 39.65 34.20 38.09
CA ALA A 77 38.68 34.66 39.09
C ALA A 77 37.28 34.18 38.68
N GLN A 78 36.56 33.59 39.63
CA GLN A 78 35.34 32.82 39.45
C GLN A 78 34.15 33.66 38.97
N ALA A 79 33.44 33.17 37.96
CA ALA A 79 31.98 33.33 37.87
C ALA A 79 31.44 32.12 37.09
N ALA A 80 30.85 31.20 37.84
CA ALA A 80 30.31 29.95 37.32
C ALA A 80 29.10 30.20 36.42
N VAL A 81 29.12 29.50 35.29
CA VAL A 81 28.03 29.29 34.33
C VAL A 81 26.79 28.74 35.06
N ALA A 82 25.67 29.42 34.94
CA ALA A 82 24.38 29.04 35.51
C ALA A 82 23.32 28.78 34.42
N THR A 83 23.67 28.02 33.39
CA THR A 83 22.72 27.58 32.35
C THR A 83 22.72 26.07 32.08
N GLY A 84 23.55 25.27 32.76
CA GLY A 84 23.54 23.80 32.63
C GLY A 84 22.71 23.05 33.68
N ARG A 85 22.20 23.71 34.72
CA ARG A 85 21.60 23.02 35.87
C ARG A 85 20.13 22.63 35.65
N ASP A 86 19.40 23.41 34.86
CA ASP A 86 17.97 23.16 34.59
C ASP A 86 17.77 22.07 33.55
N ASP A 87 18.57 22.02 32.48
CA ASP A 87 18.49 20.94 31.50
C ASP A 87 18.81 19.58 32.15
N HIS A 88 19.87 19.51 32.95
CA HIS A 88 20.19 18.29 33.71
C HIS A 88 19.11 17.90 34.73
N ALA A 89 18.41 18.86 35.33
CA ALA A 89 17.29 18.58 36.23
C ALA A 89 16.06 18.05 35.46
N VAL A 90 15.78 18.60 34.28
CA VAL A 90 14.71 18.15 33.39
C VAL A 90 14.99 16.75 32.84
N PHE A 91 16.21 16.49 32.33
CA PHE A 91 16.60 15.16 31.87
C PHE A 91 16.60 14.11 32.98
N ASN A 92 17.03 14.47 34.20
CA ASN A 92 16.95 13.56 35.36
C ASN A 92 15.50 13.26 35.74
N ARG A 93 14.61 14.26 35.73
CA ARG A 93 13.20 14.05 36.05
C ARG A 93 12.49 13.23 34.99
N LEU A 94 12.79 13.48 33.71
CA LEU A 94 12.32 12.65 32.60
C LEU A 94 12.80 11.20 32.76
N GLY A 95 14.09 11.00 33.05
CA GLY A 95 14.65 9.67 33.30
C GLY A 95 14.02 8.94 34.49
N HIS A 96 13.68 9.65 35.57
CA HIS A 96 12.94 9.08 36.69
C HIS A 96 11.51 8.70 36.32
N MET A 97 10.79 9.56 35.60
CA MET A 97 9.43 9.26 35.13
C MET A 97 9.41 8.09 34.14
N THR A 98 10.38 8.00 33.22
CA THR A 98 10.49 6.89 32.27
C THR A 98 10.83 5.57 32.98
N ARG A 99 11.73 5.58 33.98
CA ARG A 99 11.97 4.38 34.81
C ARG A 99 10.76 3.98 35.61
N GLN A 100 10.07 4.94 36.24
CA GLN A 100 8.87 4.65 36.99
C GLN A 100 7.77 4.07 36.10
N LEU A 101 7.58 4.61 34.89
CA LEU A 101 6.68 4.05 33.88
C LEU A 101 7.09 2.62 33.49
N HIS A 102 8.36 2.41 33.16
CA HIS A 102 8.91 1.10 32.81
C HIS A 102 8.73 0.08 33.94
N ASP A 103 9.05 0.45 35.17
CA ASP A 103 8.90 -0.41 36.35
C ASP A 103 7.42 -0.73 36.61
N THR A 104 6.50 0.23 36.41
CA THR A 104 5.06 -0.04 36.48
C THR A 104 4.56 -0.95 35.36
N LEU A 105 5.02 -0.77 34.11
CA LEU A 105 4.66 -1.65 33.00
C LEU A 105 5.16 -3.08 33.23
N ARG A 106 6.36 -3.21 33.82
CA ARG A 106 6.95 -4.49 34.18
C ARG A 106 6.25 -5.15 35.37
N GLU A 107 5.87 -4.40 36.39
CA GLU A 107 5.09 -4.91 37.53
C GLU A 107 3.69 -5.37 37.13
N LEU A 108 3.11 -4.76 36.08
CA LEU A 108 1.83 -5.17 35.49
C LEU A 108 1.97 -6.33 34.49
N GLY A 109 3.18 -6.76 34.14
CA GLY A 109 3.41 -7.85 33.17
C GLY A 109 3.25 -7.44 31.70
N LEU A 110 3.11 -6.14 31.43
CA LEU A 110 2.82 -5.56 30.10
C LEU A 110 4.06 -5.30 29.23
N ASP A 111 5.24 -5.60 29.76
CA ASP A 111 6.52 -5.40 29.08
C ASP A 111 6.65 -6.32 27.85
N GLU A 112 6.21 -7.59 27.96
CA GLU A 112 6.26 -8.54 26.85
C GLU A 112 5.27 -8.19 25.72
N SER A 113 4.06 -7.75 26.04
CA SER A 113 3.05 -7.37 25.04
C SER A 113 3.42 -6.08 24.31
N LEU A 114 3.91 -5.06 25.02
CA LEU A 114 4.39 -3.84 24.40
C LEU A 114 5.63 -4.08 23.53
N GLN A 115 6.53 -4.97 23.98
CA GLN A 115 7.71 -5.35 23.21
C GLN A 115 7.37 -6.18 21.96
N ALA A 116 6.38 -7.09 22.05
CA ALA A 116 5.86 -7.81 20.89
C ALA A 116 5.21 -6.84 19.90
N ALA A 117 4.42 -5.88 20.39
CA ALA A 117 3.80 -4.87 19.56
C ALA A 117 4.81 -3.97 18.84
N ALA A 118 5.84 -3.53 19.56
CA ALA A 118 6.93 -2.73 19.00
C ALA A 118 7.70 -3.47 17.90
N GLN A 119 7.76 -4.81 17.93
CA GLN A 119 8.39 -5.63 16.89
C GLN A 119 7.47 -5.93 15.71
N ALA A 120 6.15 -6.03 15.94
CA ALA A 120 5.16 -6.35 14.93
C ALA A 120 4.92 -5.22 13.92
N VAL A 121 4.96 -3.95 14.35
CA VAL A 121 4.72 -2.79 13.47
C VAL A 121 5.74 -2.67 12.33
N PRO A 122 7.07 -2.80 12.56
CA PRO A 122 8.05 -2.85 11.48
C PRO A 122 7.83 -4.00 10.48
N ASP A 123 7.45 -5.20 10.93
CA ASP A 123 7.14 -6.34 10.04
C ASP A 123 5.92 -6.03 9.16
N ALA A 124 4.85 -5.50 9.76
CA ALA A 124 3.66 -5.08 9.00
C ALA A 124 4.00 -4.02 7.94
N ARG A 125 4.86 -3.05 8.26
CA ARG A 125 5.34 -2.06 7.28
C ARG A 125 6.10 -2.69 6.13
N GLN A 126 7.05 -3.59 6.41
CA GLN A 126 7.81 -4.29 5.37
C GLN A 126 6.89 -5.10 4.44
N ARG A 127 5.85 -5.71 5.00
CA ARG A 127 4.83 -6.43 4.23
C ARG A 127 4.01 -5.50 3.34
N LEU A 128 3.59 -4.34 3.85
CA LEU A 128 2.87 -3.34 3.06
C LEU A 128 3.75 -2.78 1.93
N ASP A 129 5.03 -2.51 2.21
CA ASP A 129 6.00 -2.07 1.20
C ASP A 129 6.18 -3.14 0.11
N TYR A 130 6.27 -4.43 0.49
CA TYR A 130 6.31 -5.54 -0.45
C TYR A 130 5.06 -5.60 -1.33
N ILE A 131 3.87 -5.41 -0.75
CA ILE A 131 2.61 -5.34 -1.51
C ILE A 131 2.66 -4.20 -2.52
N ALA A 132 3.11 -3.01 -2.12
CA ALA A 132 3.20 -1.85 -3.02
C ALA A 132 4.12 -2.13 -4.21
N GLN A 133 5.34 -2.64 -3.96
CA GLN A 133 6.32 -2.97 -5.01
C GLN A 133 5.77 -4.00 -6.00
N MET A 134 5.16 -5.05 -5.47
CA MET A 134 4.63 -6.13 -6.29
C MET A 134 3.40 -5.67 -7.10
N THR A 135 2.60 -4.72 -6.57
CA THR A 135 1.48 -4.09 -7.30
C THR A 135 2.00 -3.28 -8.48
N GLU A 136 3.03 -2.47 -8.24
CA GLU A 136 3.68 -1.66 -9.26
C GLU A 136 4.27 -2.53 -10.38
N GLN A 137 4.95 -3.62 -10.01
CA GLN A 137 5.52 -4.56 -10.98
C GLN A 137 4.44 -5.20 -11.85
N ALA A 138 3.34 -5.66 -11.25
CA ALA A 138 2.22 -6.25 -11.98
C ALA A 138 1.59 -5.23 -12.94
N ALA A 139 1.32 -4.01 -12.47
CA ALA A 139 0.76 -2.94 -13.28
C ALA A 139 1.67 -2.57 -14.45
N SER A 140 2.97 -2.43 -14.21
CA SER A 140 3.98 -2.15 -15.23
C SER A 140 4.01 -3.26 -16.30
N ARG A 141 3.99 -4.53 -15.87
CA ARG A 141 3.99 -5.67 -16.80
C ARG A 141 2.73 -5.69 -17.68
N VAL A 142 1.55 -5.44 -17.10
CA VAL A 142 0.29 -5.40 -17.84
C VAL A 142 0.26 -4.24 -18.84
N LEU A 143 0.72 -3.06 -18.43
CA LEU A 143 0.77 -1.89 -19.30
C LEU A 143 1.71 -2.12 -20.49
N ASN A 144 2.92 -2.61 -20.23
CA ASN A 144 3.90 -2.91 -21.27
C ASN A 144 3.38 -3.96 -22.27
N ALA A 145 2.77 -5.04 -21.79
CA ALA A 145 2.20 -6.07 -22.66
C ALA A 145 1.06 -5.51 -23.53
N THR A 146 0.25 -4.60 -22.97
CA THR A 146 -0.82 -3.90 -23.71
C THR A 146 -0.26 -2.97 -24.77
N ASP A 147 0.77 -2.19 -24.45
CA ASP A 147 1.44 -1.27 -25.38
C ASP A 147 2.09 -2.02 -26.56
N ILE A 148 2.60 -3.23 -26.32
CA ILE A 148 3.14 -4.10 -27.37
C ILE A 148 2.01 -4.71 -28.22
N ALA A 149 0.94 -5.20 -27.60
CA ALA A 149 -0.14 -5.91 -28.30
C ALA A 149 -1.01 -4.98 -29.16
N ARG A 150 -1.27 -3.76 -28.70
CA ARG A 150 -2.16 -2.80 -29.36
C ARG A 150 -1.80 -2.50 -30.83
N PRO A 151 -0.55 -2.13 -31.19
CA PRO A 151 -0.21 -1.85 -32.59
C PRO A 151 -0.36 -3.07 -33.51
N MET A 152 -0.28 -4.28 -32.96
CA MET A 152 -0.46 -5.53 -33.72
C MET A 152 -1.94 -5.73 -34.09
N GLN A 153 -2.83 -5.52 -33.12
CA GLN A 153 -4.28 -5.50 -33.36
C GLN A 153 -4.68 -4.40 -34.35
N GLU A 154 -4.13 -3.20 -34.22
CA GLU A 154 -4.40 -2.09 -35.15
C GLU A 154 -3.95 -2.42 -36.58
N ARG A 155 -2.75 -3.00 -36.77
CA ARG A 155 -2.29 -3.46 -38.09
C ARG A 155 -3.21 -4.51 -38.69
N MET A 156 -3.62 -5.51 -37.91
CA MET A 156 -4.57 -6.53 -38.37
C MET A 156 -5.90 -5.92 -38.79
N GLN A 157 -6.45 -4.99 -37.99
CA GLN A 157 -7.73 -4.36 -38.27
C GLN A 157 -7.67 -3.47 -39.53
N GLN A 158 -6.65 -2.62 -39.62
CA GLN A 158 -6.46 -1.71 -40.76
C GLN A 158 -6.19 -2.49 -42.06
N GLY A 159 -5.29 -3.48 -42.02
CA GLY A 159 -4.97 -4.31 -43.17
C GLY A 159 -6.18 -5.13 -43.66
N SER A 160 -6.94 -5.72 -42.74
CA SER A 160 -8.17 -6.44 -43.06
C SER A 160 -9.22 -5.53 -43.72
N ALA A 161 -9.44 -4.34 -43.18
CA ALA A 161 -10.39 -3.37 -43.75
C ALA A 161 -9.96 -2.88 -45.14
N ALA A 162 -8.67 -2.59 -45.32
CA ALA A 162 -8.12 -2.14 -46.60
C ALA A 162 -8.23 -3.23 -47.68
N LEU A 163 -7.90 -4.48 -47.35
CA LEU A 163 -8.05 -5.60 -48.28
C LEU A 163 -9.52 -5.86 -48.62
N ARG A 164 -10.42 -5.84 -47.62
CA ARG A 164 -11.86 -6.00 -47.85
C ARG A 164 -12.39 -4.99 -48.87
N ALA A 165 -12.07 -3.70 -48.69
CA ALA A 165 -12.51 -2.66 -49.62
C ALA A 165 -12.02 -2.88 -51.05
N ARG A 166 -10.78 -3.39 -51.22
CA ARG A 166 -10.24 -3.72 -52.54
C ARG A 166 -10.88 -4.95 -53.15
N TRP A 167 -11.14 -5.97 -52.35
CA TRP A 167 -11.88 -7.17 -52.77
C TRP A 167 -13.31 -6.83 -53.20
N ASP A 168 -14.00 -5.94 -52.49
CA ASP A 168 -15.32 -5.43 -52.92
C ASP A 168 -15.25 -4.76 -54.32
N GLY A 169 -14.15 -4.05 -54.62
CA GLY A 169 -13.88 -3.49 -55.94
C GLY A 169 -13.73 -4.54 -57.04
N VAL A 170 -13.08 -5.68 -56.73
CA VAL A 170 -12.96 -6.82 -57.66
C VAL A 170 -14.34 -7.37 -57.99
N PHE A 171 -15.17 -7.63 -56.98
CA PHE A 171 -16.53 -8.16 -57.16
C PHE A 171 -17.48 -7.17 -57.84
N ALA A 172 -17.19 -5.86 -57.76
CA ALA A 172 -17.88 -4.83 -58.52
C ALA A 172 -17.37 -4.66 -59.97
N GLY A 173 -16.39 -5.45 -60.41
CA GLY A 173 -15.82 -5.38 -61.75
C GLY A 173 -14.98 -4.12 -62.03
N ARG A 174 -14.45 -3.46 -61.00
CA ARG A 174 -13.71 -2.18 -61.10
C ARG A 174 -12.20 -2.33 -61.04
N VAL A 175 -11.69 -3.55 -61.10
CA VAL A 175 -10.27 -3.87 -60.90
C VAL A 175 -9.74 -4.61 -62.12
N SER A 176 -8.57 -4.19 -62.61
CA SER A 176 -7.90 -4.80 -63.75
C SER A 176 -7.24 -6.15 -63.37
N PRO A 177 -6.91 -7.02 -64.35
CA PRO A 177 -6.21 -8.28 -64.09
C PRO A 177 -4.85 -8.12 -63.38
N ASP A 178 -4.12 -7.04 -63.67
CA ASP A 178 -2.82 -6.77 -63.04
C ASP A 178 -2.99 -6.33 -61.57
N GLU A 179 -3.97 -5.46 -61.30
CA GLU A 179 -4.34 -5.07 -59.93
C GLU A 179 -4.88 -6.25 -59.11
N PHE A 180 -5.60 -7.17 -59.74
CA PHE A 180 -6.05 -8.41 -59.10
C PHE A 180 -4.87 -9.31 -58.71
N ARG A 181 -3.87 -9.46 -59.59
CA ARG A 181 -2.65 -10.22 -59.28
C ARG A 181 -1.90 -9.59 -58.11
N ALA A 182 -1.75 -8.26 -58.11
CA ALA A 182 -1.13 -7.53 -57.00
C ALA A 182 -1.91 -7.74 -55.69
N LEU A 183 -3.25 -7.56 -55.71
CA LEU A 183 -4.11 -7.78 -54.55
C LEU A 183 -4.01 -9.20 -54.01
N SER A 184 -3.87 -10.21 -54.87
CA SER A 184 -3.73 -11.60 -54.47
C SER A 184 -2.42 -11.85 -53.70
N VAL A 185 -1.32 -11.23 -54.14
CA VAL A 185 -0.02 -11.29 -53.43
C VAL A 185 -0.11 -10.56 -52.10
N GLU A 186 -0.63 -9.33 -52.10
CA GLU A 186 -0.81 -8.54 -50.88
C GLU A 186 -1.72 -9.22 -49.86
N THR A 187 -2.78 -9.90 -50.31
CA THR A 187 -3.67 -10.69 -49.43
C THR A 187 -2.91 -11.84 -48.79
N ARG A 188 -2.12 -12.58 -49.56
CA ARG A 188 -1.32 -13.70 -49.02
C ARG A 188 -0.32 -13.22 -47.98
N ASP A 189 0.37 -12.11 -48.27
CA ASP A 189 1.38 -11.56 -47.38
C ASP A 189 0.74 -11.00 -46.09
N PHE A 190 -0.41 -10.33 -46.20
CA PHE A 190 -1.21 -9.92 -45.04
C PHE A 190 -1.66 -11.10 -44.17
N LEU A 191 -2.12 -12.21 -44.77
CA LEU A 191 -2.52 -13.39 -43.99
C LEU A 191 -1.34 -13.94 -43.17
N GLY A 192 -0.14 -13.99 -43.76
CA GLY A 192 1.08 -14.36 -43.04
C GLY A 192 1.42 -13.41 -41.89
N GLN A 193 1.30 -12.10 -42.12
CA GLN A 193 1.53 -11.10 -41.08
C GLN A 193 0.48 -11.16 -39.97
N ALA A 194 -0.79 -11.34 -40.32
CA ALA A 194 -1.90 -11.44 -39.36
C ALA A 194 -1.77 -12.67 -38.46
N GLU A 195 -1.29 -13.80 -38.98
CA GLU A 195 -0.96 -14.96 -38.15
C GLU A 195 0.19 -14.68 -37.17
N ALA A 196 1.24 -14.00 -37.63
CA ALA A 196 2.36 -13.62 -36.78
C ALA A 196 1.93 -12.64 -35.68
N ASP A 197 1.16 -11.61 -36.05
CA ASP A 197 0.62 -10.61 -35.14
C ASP A 197 -0.32 -11.26 -34.11
N SER A 198 -1.21 -12.16 -34.55
CA SER A 198 -2.12 -12.91 -33.67
C SER A 198 -1.37 -13.77 -32.65
N ARG A 199 -0.34 -14.51 -33.08
CA ARG A 199 0.49 -15.32 -32.17
C ARG A 199 1.19 -14.46 -31.12
N ALA A 200 1.77 -13.34 -31.52
CA ALA A 200 2.49 -12.48 -30.60
C ALA A 200 1.56 -11.69 -29.66
N VAL A 201 0.35 -11.31 -30.09
CA VAL A 201 -0.71 -10.84 -29.17
C VAL A 201 -1.05 -11.93 -28.14
N GLY A 202 -1.19 -13.18 -28.57
CA GLY A 202 -1.40 -14.31 -27.67
C GLY A 202 -0.30 -14.42 -26.59
N THR A 203 0.96 -14.20 -26.96
CA THR A 203 2.07 -14.14 -26.00
C THR A 203 1.90 -13.00 -24.99
N GLN A 204 1.52 -11.80 -25.44
CA GLN A 204 1.29 -10.66 -24.53
C GLN A 204 0.13 -10.92 -23.56
N LEU A 205 -0.94 -11.58 -24.02
CA LEU A 205 -2.05 -11.97 -23.14
C LEU A 205 -1.62 -12.98 -22.07
N MET A 206 -0.71 -13.90 -22.40
CA MET A 206 -0.12 -14.81 -21.41
C MET A 206 0.76 -14.07 -20.41
N ASP A 207 1.53 -13.08 -20.85
CA ASP A 207 2.31 -12.23 -19.95
C ASP A 207 1.44 -11.41 -18.99
N ILE A 208 0.29 -10.91 -19.47
CA ILE A 208 -0.73 -10.25 -18.62
C ILE A 208 -1.28 -11.24 -17.60
N MET A 209 -1.61 -12.47 -18.02
CA MET A 209 -2.13 -13.51 -17.12
C MET A 209 -1.11 -13.86 -16.03
N MET A 210 0.16 -14.05 -16.37
CA MET A 210 1.20 -14.33 -15.37
C MET A 210 1.47 -13.14 -14.44
N ALA A 211 1.23 -11.90 -14.88
CA ALA A 211 1.32 -10.74 -14.00
C ALA A 211 0.28 -10.78 -12.87
N GLN A 212 -0.78 -11.59 -13.00
CA GLN A 212 -1.83 -11.75 -12.00
C GLN A 212 -1.42 -12.61 -10.80
N ASP A 213 -0.32 -13.38 -10.87
CA ASP A 213 0.24 -14.14 -9.75
C ASP A 213 0.54 -13.25 -8.53
N PHE A 214 0.71 -11.94 -8.77
CA PHE A 214 0.75 -10.91 -7.75
C PHE A 214 -0.44 -10.97 -6.78
N GLN A 215 -1.64 -11.24 -7.27
CA GLN A 215 -2.87 -11.22 -6.48
C GLN A 215 -2.83 -12.30 -5.37
N ASP A 216 -2.36 -13.51 -5.67
CA ASP A 216 -2.28 -14.58 -4.67
C ASP A 216 -1.23 -14.25 -3.60
N LEU A 217 -0.03 -13.84 -4.04
CA LEU A 217 1.05 -13.47 -3.13
C LEU A 217 0.64 -12.31 -2.21
N THR A 218 0.03 -11.27 -2.76
CA THR A 218 -0.45 -10.12 -1.98
C THR A 218 -1.62 -10.48 -1.10
N GLY A 219 -2.55 -11.31 -1.55
CA GLY A 219 -3.65 -11.79 -0.72
C GLY A 219 -3.15 -12.52 0.54
N GLN A 220 -2.10 -13.34 0.40
CA GLN A 220 -1.47 -13.99 1.55
C GLN A 220 -0.77 -12.99 2.49
N VAL A 221 -0.08 -11.99 1.94
CA VAL A 221 0.60 -10.96 2.73
C VAL A 221 -0.40 -10.07 3.47
N ILE A 222 -1.49 -9.64 2.82
CA ILE A 222 -2.57 -8.87 3.44
C ILE A 222 -3.18 -9.65 4.61
N LYS A 223 -3.48 -10.94 4.43
CA LYS A 223 -4.00 -11.79 5.53
C LYS A 223 -3.06 -11.80 6.74
N ARG A 224 -1.74 -11.86 6.52
CA ARG A 224 -0.76 -11.79 7.61
C ARG A 224 -0.72 -10.42 8.27
N VAL A 225 -0.71 -9.34 7.50
CA VAL A 225 -0.75 -7.97 8.04
C VAL A 225 -2.00 -7.76 8.89
N LEU A 226 -3.16 -8.23 8.41
CA LEU A 226 -4.43 -8.14 9.14
C LEU A 226 -4.39 -8.96 10.44
N GLN A 227 -3.80 -10.16 10.40
CA GLN A 227 -3.62 -10.98 11.61
C GLN A 227 -2.71 -10.26 12.63
N THR A 228 -1.58 -9.71 12.18
CA THR A 228 -0.68 -8.92 13.03
C THR A 228 -1.38 -7.69 13.61
N ALA A 229 -2.22 -7.01 12.83
CA ALA A 229 -2.99 -5.87 13.31
C ALA A 229 -4.00 -6.26 14.40
N ARG A 230 -4.68 -7.39 14.25
CA ARG A 230 -5.62 -7.93 15.26
C ARG A 230 -4.90 -8.33 16.55
N GLU A 231 -3.75 -8.98 16.43
CA GLU A 231 -2.92 -9.36 17.59
C GLU A 231 -2.44 -8.12 18.35
N LEU A 232 -2.02 -7.08 17.64
CA LEU A 232 -1.67 -5.78 18.21
C LEU A 232 -2.85 -5.13 18.92
N GLU A 233 -4.02 -5.11 18.27
CA GLU A 233 -5.25 -4.54 18.83
C GLU A 233 -5.63 -5.23 20.14
N THR A 234 -5.65 -6.57 20.17
CA THR A 234 -5.99 -7.33 21.38
C THR A 234 -4.99 -7.06 22.51
N GLN A 235 -3.69 -7.05 22.23
CA GLN A 235 -2.66 -6.77 23.24
C GLN A 235 -2.75 -5.36 23.81
N LEU A 236 -3.03 -4.35 22.97
CA LEU A 236 -3.22 -2.97 23.42
C LEU A 236 -4.52 -2.81 24.22
N LEU A 237 -5.57 -3.53 23.85
CA LEU A 237 -6.84 -3.56 24.58
C LEU A 237 -6.69 -4.21 25.95
N GLU A 238 -5.93 -5.30 26.07
CA GLU A 238 -5.59 -5.91 27.37
C GLU A 238 -4.82 -4.93 28.26
N VAL A 239 -3.80 -4.25 27.72
CA VAL A 239 -3.06 -3.19 28.42
C VAL A 239 -4.00 -2.08 28.92
N LEU A 240 -4.93 -1.62 28.08
CA LEU A 240 -5.90 -0.59 28.44
C LEU A 240 -6.85 -1.06 29.55
N ILE A 241 -7.38 -2.28 29.47
CA ILE A 241 -8.25 -2.86 30.51
C ILE A 241 -7.49 -3.00 31.82
N GLU A 242 -6.25 -3.49 31.81
CA GLU A 242 -5.45 -3.70 33.01
C GLU A 242 -5.05 -2.39 33.70
N THR A 243 -4.83 -1.34 32.92
CA THR A 243 -4.48 0.00 33.42
C THR A 243 -5.71 0.88 33.73
N ALA A 244 -6.91 0.45 33.33
CA ALA A 244 -8.15 1.21 33.57
C ALA A 244 -8.47 1.37 35.08
N PRO A 245 -9.05 2.52 35.49
CA PRO A 245 -9.53 2.75 36.85
C PRO A 245 -10.56 1.68 37.29
N PRO A 246 -10.65 1.34 38.59
CA PRO A 246 -11.55 0.29 39.07
C PRO A 246 -13.03 0.54 38.76
N ALA A 247 -13.45 1.79 38.58
CA ALA A 247 -14.81 2.13 38.15
C ALA A 247 -15.11 1.63 36.72
N VAL A 248 -14.15 1.74 35.81
CA VAL A 248 -14.31 1.34 34.40
C VAL A 248 -14.10 -0.17 34.22
N LYS A 249 -13.23 -0.80 35.03
CA LYS A 249 -13.09 -2.27 35.08
C LYS A 249 -14.39 -2.98 35.43
N VAL A 250 -15.21 -2.41 36.31
CA VAL A 250 -16.51 -2.98 36.72
C VAL A 250 -17.55 -2.83 35.60
N GLU A 251 -17.55 -1.71 34.87
CA GLU A 251 -18.41 -1.51 33.70
C GLU A 251 -18.01 -2.43 32.52
N CYS A 252 -16.72 -2.55 32.21
CA CYS A 252 -16.20 -3.48 31.19
C CYS A 252 -16.53 -4.94 31.54
N ALA A 253 -16.32 -5.35 32.79
CA ALA A 253 -16.69 -6.68 33.27
C ALA A 253 -18.21 -6.92 33.24
N SER A 254 -19.04 -5.88 33.42
CA SER A 254 -20.49 -5.97 33.30
C SER A 254 -20.98 -6.04 31.84
N SER A 255 -20.28 -5.36 30.92
CA SER A 255 -20.54 -5.42 29.48
C SER A 255 -20.15 -6.79 28.88
N LEU A 256 -19.01 -7.34 29.31
CA LEU A 256 -18.56 -8.71 29.01
C LEU A 256 -19.39 -9.81 29.71
N MET A 257 -20.09 -9.49 30.81
CA MET A 257 -21.00 -10.39 31.53
C MET A 257 -22.41 -10.48 30.92
N ASN A 258 -22.74 -9.64 29.93
CA ASN A 258 -23.95 -9.84 29.13
C ASN A 258 -23.68 -11.01 28.17
N GLY A 259 -24.00 -12.22 28.65
CA GLY A 259 -23.73 -13.50 28.00
C GLY A 259 -24.38 -13.73 26.61
N PRO A 260 -24.21 -14.94 26.06
CA PRO A 260 -23.74 -15.19 24.69
C PRO A 260 -24.85 -15.27 23.63
N ILE A 261 -24.53 -14.88 22.39
CA ILE A 261 -25.16 -15.51 21.22
C ILE A 261 -24.41 -16.81 20.95
N ILE A 262 -25.15 -17.89 21.10
CA ILE A 262 -24.73 -19.27 21.00
C ILE A 262 -24.36 -19.57 19.55
N ASP A 263 -23.09 -19.91 19.29
CA ASP A 263 -22.82 -21.22 18.70
C ASP A 263 -21.44 -21.72 19.11
N GLY A 264 -21.47 -22.89 19.74
CA GLY A 264 -20.43 -23.36 20.62
C GLY A 264 -19.18 -23.85 19.89
N LYS A 265 -18.04 -23.37 20.34
CA LYS A 265 -16.90 -24.18 20.75
C LYS A 265 -16.01 -23.37 21.68
N SER A 266 -15.51 -24.06 22.69
CA SER A 266 -14.93 -23.56 23.92
C SER A 266 -13.77 -22.58 23.76
N GLY A 267 -13.66 -21.70 24.75
CA GLY A 267 -12.39 -21.12 25.19
C GLY A 267 -12.16 -19.71 24.69
N ASP A 268 -11.61 -18.91 25.59
CA ASP A 268 -11.02 -17.59 25.38
C ASP A 268 -11.98 -16.40 25.42
N ASN A 269 -11.74 -15.56 26.43
CA ASN A 269 -12.39 -14.28 26.66
C ASN A 269 -11.74 -13.24 25.75
N VAL A 270 -11.76 -13.50 24.44
CA VAL A 270 -11.19 -12.63 23.42
C VAL A 270 -12.33 -11.85 22.78
N VAL A 271 -12.22 -10.53 22.82
CA VAL A 271 -13.06 -9.60 22.06
C VAL A 271 -12.82 -9.92 20.59
N THR A 272 -13.82 -10.46 19.89
CA THR A 272 -13.62 -11.04 18.55
C THR A 272 -14.23 -10.21 17.42
N SER A 273 -14.95 -9.12 17.71
CA SER A 273 -15.46 -8.21 16.68
C SER A 273 -14.98 -6.76 16.88
N GLN A 274 -14.69 -6.09 15.76
CA GLN A 274 -14.28 -4.68 15.72
C GLN A 274 -15.31 -3.77 16.42
N GLU A 275 -16.59 -4.06 16.24
CA GLU A 275 -17.70 -3.33 16.88
C GLU A 275 -17.62 -3.41 18.42
N GLN A 276 -17.23 -4.56 18.99
CA GLN A 276 -17.03 -4.70 20.43
C GLN A 276 -15.78 -3.97 20.93
N VAL A 277 -14.74 -3.86 20.09
CA VAL A 277 -13.56 -3.05 20.40
C VAL A 277 -13.93 -1.57 20.43
N ASP A 278 -14.68 -1.11 19.44
CA ASP A 278 -15.11 0.29 19.32
C ASP A 278 -16.05 0.68 20.49
N ASP A 279 -17.03 -0.17 20.83
CA ASP A 279 -17.92 0.02 21.99
C ASP A 279 -17.13 0.08 23.31
N LEU A 280 -16.08 -0.73 23.45
CA LEU A 280 -15.22 -0.74 24.63
C LEU A 280 -14.40 0.56 24.72
N LEU A 281 -13.85 1.04 23.61
CA LEU A 281 -13.10 2.30 23.56
C LEU A 281 -14.00 3.49 23.91
N GLU A 282 -15.24 3.53 23.40
CA GLU A 282 -16.22 4.55 23.75
C GLU A 282 -16.54 4.55 25.26
N SER A 283 -16.66 3.35 25.87
CA SER A 283 -16.88 3.21 27.32
C SER A 283 -15.69 3.67 28.18
N LEU A 284 -14.47 3.59 27.64
CA LEU A 284 -13.24 4.09 28.26
C LEU A 284 -13.04 5.60 28.04
N GLY A 285 -13.88 6.24 27.22
CA GLY A 285 -13.86 7.67 26.93
C GLY A 285 -12.87 8.07 25.83
N PHE A 286 -12.55 7.17 24.90
CA PHE A 286 -11.72 7.41 23.71
C PHE A 286 -12.55 7.57 22.44
#